data_AF-A0A1P8P0W3-F1
#
_entry.id   AF-A0A1P8P0W3-F1
#
_cell.length_a   1.000
_cell.length_b   1.000
_cell.length_c   1.000
_cell.angle_alpha   90.00
_cell.angle_beta   90.00
_cell.angle_gamma   90.00
#
_symmetry.space_group_name_H-M   'P 1'
#
loop_
_entity.id
_entity.type
_entity.pdbx_description
1 polymer ?
#
loop_
_entity_poly.entity_id
_entity_poly.type
_entity_poly.pdbx_seq_one_letter_code
_entity_poly.pdbx_strand_id
1 'polypeptide(L)'
;MLVLVMVVLFTLVLLFVFYIGNFVLSCKDFYKNKISSFECGFVSIGKIQNSFSIHFFIMMLMFVIFDLEVVMFLGILVSDLNSLISFFMLLMFIFGGFYMEWWYGKLVWLI
;
A
#
# COMPACT_ATOMS: atom_id res chain seq x y z
N MET A 1 -15.47 -25.12 4.32
CA MET A 1 -14.00 -25.12 4.55
C MET A 1 -13.24 -25.82 3.42
N LEU A 2 -13.54 -27.08 3.09
CA LEU A 2 -12.85 -27.81 1.99
C LEU A 2 -12.91 -27.12 0.62
N VAL A 3 -14.06 -26.57 0.22
CA VAL A 3 -14.21 -25.82 -1.05
C VAL A 3 -13.24 -24.63 -1.11
N LEU A 4 -13.07 -23.92 0.00
CA LEU A 4 -12.20 -22.75 0.10
C LEU A 4 -10.72 -23.17 -0.05
N VAL A 5 -10.34 -24.29 0.56
CA VAL A 5 -9.00 -24.88 0.40
C VAL A 5 -8.75 -25.28 -1.05
N MET A 6 -9.72 -25.90 -1.72
CA MET A 6 -9.59 -26.31 -3.12
C MET A 6 -9.43 -25.13 -4.07
N VAL A 7 -10.19 -24.04 -3.84
CA VAL A 7 -10.07 -22.81 -4.64
C VAL A 7 -8.67 -22.20 -4.47
N VAL A 8 -8.16 -22.10 -3.24
CA VAL A 8 -6.82 -21.55 -2.98
C VAL A 8 -5.72 -22.41 -3.59
N LEU A 9 -5.82 -23.74 -3.50
CA LEU A 9 -4.85 -24.63 -4.14
C LEU A 9 -4.88 -24.47 -5.66
N PHE A 10 -6.06 -24.37 -6.26
CA PHE A 10 -6.20 -24.21 -7.69
C PHE A 10 -5.59 -22.89 -8.20
N THR A 11 -5.82 -21.78 -7.50
CA THR A 11 -5.23 -20.48 -7.90
C THR A 11 -3.71 -20.48 -7.77
N LEU A 12 -3.15 -21.08 -6.71
CA LEU A 12 -1.71 -21.21 -6.55
C LEU A 12 -1.09 -22.05 -7.67
N VAL A 13 -1.70 -23.21 -8.00
CA VAL A 13 -1.23 -24.07 -9.09
C VAL A 13 -1.25 -23.30 -10.42
N LEU A 14 -2.32 -22.58 -10.73
CA LEU A 14 -2.40 -21.77 -11.94
C LEU A 14 -1.30 -20.69 -12.00
N LEU A 15 -1.05 -19.97 -10.91
CA LEU A 15 0.02 -18.97 -10.84
C LEU A 15 1.39 -19.59 -11.14
N PHE A 16 1.68 -20.75 -10.55
CA PHE A 16 2.93 -21.46 -10.81
C PHE A 16 3.04 -21.93 -12.27
N VAL A 17 1.97 -22.50 -12.82
CA VAL A 17 1.96 -22.95 -14.22
C VAL A 17 2.18 -21.78 -15.18
N PHE A 18 1.52 -20.64 -14.97
CA PHE A 18 1.72 -19.46 -15.81
C PHE A 18 3.10 -18.85 -15.64
N TYR A 19 3.64 -18.81 -14.43
CA TYR A 19 4.99 -18.31 -14.19
C TYR A 19 6.05 -19.17 -14.89
N ILE A 20 5.98 -20.49 -14.71
CA ILE A 20 6.90 -21.45 -15.35
C ILE A 20 6.72 -21.44 -16.86
N GLY A 21 5.46 -21.42 -17.34
CA GLY A 21 5.15 -21.33 -18.77
C GLY A 21 5.79 -20.11 -19.41
N ASN A 22 5.63 -18.92 -18.81
CA ASN A 22 6.28 -17.70 -19.29
C ASN A 22 7.81 -17.82 -19.24
N PHE A 23 8.36 -18.36 -18.15
CA PHE A 23 9.81 -18.50 -17.99
C PHE A 23 10.44 -19.38 -19.08
N VAL A 24 9.78 -20.48 -19.45
CA VAL A 24 10.23 -21.43 -20.48
C VAL A 24 10.01 -20.90 -21.89
N LEU A 25 8.87 -20.25 -22.15
CA LEU A 25 8.54 -19.71 -23.48
C LEU A 25 9.31 -18.43 -23.83
N SER A 26 9.80 -17.69 -22.82
CA SER A 26 10.50 -16.42 -23.05
C SER A 26 11.91 -16.62 -23.64
N CYS A 27 12.19 -15.96 -24.77
CA CYS A 27 13.55 -15.85 -25.31
C CYS A 27 14.37 -14.85 -24.47
N LYS A 28 15.43 -15.32 -23.82
CA LYS A 28 16.27 -14.52 -22.93
C LYS A 28 17.66 -14.30 -23.53
N ASP A 29 17.89 -13.10 -24.05
CA ASP A 29 19.24 -12.64 -24.38
C ASP A 29 19.91 -11.96 -23.18
N PHE A 30 21.14 -12.36 -22.87
CA PHE A 30 21.92 -11.86 -21.74
C PHE A 30 22.96 -10.82 -22.18
N TYR A 31 22.52 -9.79 -22.90
CA TYR A 31 23.39 -8.66 -23.21
C TYR A 31 23.58 -7.77 -21.97
N LYS A 32 24.83 -7.33 -21.71
CA LYS A 32 25.17 -6.47 -20.56
C LYS A 32 24.26 -5.25 -20.43
N ASN A 33 23.93 -4.59 -21.56
CA ASN A 33 23.06 -3.41 -21.59
C ASN A 33 21.59 -3.72 -21.25
N LYS A 34 21.14 -4.97 -21.46
CA LYS A 34 19.78 -5.42 -21.10
C LYS A 34 19.69 -5.80 -19.61
N ILE A 35 20.82 -6.14 -19.00
CA ILE A 35 20.91 -6.53 -17.57
C ILE A 35 21.24 -5.31 -16.68
N SER A 36 21.88 -4.27 -17.23
CA SER A 36 22.17 -3.03 -16.51
C SER A 36 20.93 -2.16 -16.29
N SER A 37 20.95 -1.33 -15.24
CA SER A 37 19.93 -0.30 -15.02
C SER A 37 19.86 0.69 -16.18
N PHE A 38 18.65 1.15 -16.50
CA PHE A 38 18.44 2.17 -17.52
C PHE A 38 18.76 3.55 -16.97
N GLU A 39 19.79 4.19 -17.54
CA GLU A 39 20.17 5.57 -17.20
C GLU A 39 20.28 6.45 -18.46
N CYS A 40 19.29 6.36 -19.35
CA CYS A 40 19.27 7.17 -20.58
C CYS A 40 20.56 7.05 -21.43
N GLY A 41 21.25 5.90 -21.36
CA GLY A 41 22.50 5.66 -22.10
C GLY A 41 23.79 6.06 -21.38
N PHE A 42 23.70 6.58 -20.16
CA PHE A 42 24.85 6.95 -19.33
C PHE A 42 25.27 5.82 -18.36
N VAL A 43 26.47 5.95 -17.81
CA VAL A 43 26.96 5.06 -16.74
C VAL A 43 26.49 5.62 -15.40
N SER A 44 26.02 4.74 -14.53
CA SER A 44 25.65 5.06 -13.14
C SER A 44 26.76 5.78 -12.40
N ILE A 45 26.57 7.08 -12.20
CA ILE A 45 27.47 7.93 -11.43
C ILE A 45 26.78 8.25 -10.11
N GLY A 46 27.26 7.62 -9.03
CA GLY A 46 26.83 7.94 -7.67
C GLY A 46 26.29 6.75 -6.88
N LYS A 47 26.06 6.97 -5.59
CA LYS A 47 25.35 6.02 -4.73
C LYS A 47 23.84 6.27 -4.86
N ILE A 48 23.07 5.19 -4.92
CA ILE A 48 21.58 5.22 -5.00
C ILE A 48 20.94 5.70 -3.67
N GLN A 49 21.75 6.01 -2.66
CA GLN A 49 21.28 6.50 -1.37
C GLN A 49 20.84 7.96 -1.47
N ASN A 50 19.63 8.17 -2.00
CA ASN A 50 18.97 9.46 -1.87
C ASN A 50 18.54 9.67 -0.41
N SER A 51 18.70 10.91 0.07
CA SER A 51 18.06 11.36 1.30
C SER A 51 16.55 11.20 1.15
N PHE A 52 15.95 10.43 2.06
CA PHE A 52 14.51 10.23 2.08
C PHE A 52 13.79 11.52 2.47
N SER A 53 12.70 11.86 1.79
CA SER A 53 11.94 13.05 2.13
C SER A 53 11.09 12.79 3.38
N ILE A 54 11.15 13.71 4.35
CA ILE A 54 10.39 13.62 5.61
C ILE A 54 8.87 13.64 5.32
N HIS A 55 8.45 14.23 4.21
CA HIS A 55 7.05 14.24 3.78
C HIS A 55 6.48 12.83 3.59
N PHE A 56 7.21 11.91 2.95
CA PHE A 56 6.75 10.53 2.79
C PHE A 56 6.64 9.80 4.14
N PHE A 57 7.52 10.12 5.09
CA PHE A 57 7.44 9.56 6.44
C PHE A 57 6.17 10.01 7.16
N ILE A 58 5.85 11.31 7.09
CA ILE A 58 4.64 11.87 7.70
C ILE A 58 3.40 11.23 7.07
N MET A 59 3.33 11.11 5.73
CA MET A 59 2.21 10.45 5.07
C MET A 59 2.04 8.98 5.50
N MET A 60 3.13 8.25 5.70
CA MET A 60 3.08 6.87 6.20
C MET A 60 2.52 6.80 7.63
N LEU A 61 2.98 7.66 8.54
CA LEU A 61 2.47 7.70 9.91
C LEU A 61 0.97 8.00 9.96
N MET A 62 0.53 8.94 9.12
CA MET A 62 -0.87 9.34 9.00
C MET A 62 -1.74 8.19 8.50
N PHE A 63 -1.26 7.43 7.51
CA PHE A 63 -1.94 6.24 7.02
C PHE A 63 -2.12 5.18 8.11
N VAL A 64 -1.11 4.96 8.96
CA VAL A 64 -1.20 3.99 10.07
C VAL A 64 -2.27 4.40 11.09
N ILE A 65 -2.35 5.69 11.43
CA ILE A 65 -3.36 6.20 12.36
C ILE A 65 -4.76 6.06 11.75
N PHE A 66 -4.92 6.45 10.49
CA PHE A 66 -6.19 6.33 9.77
C PHE A 66 -6.66 4.87 9.64
N ASP A 67 -5.75 3.92 9.42
CA ASP A 67 -6.11 2.49 9.36
C ASP A 67 -6.66 1.99 10.71
N LEU A 68 -6.09 2.44 11.83
CA LEU A 68 -6.63 2.15 13.17
C LEU A 68 -8.02 2.77 13.38
N GLU A 69 -8.27 3.97 12.87
CA GLU A 69 -9.58 4.62 12.93
C GLU A 69 -10.64 3.85 12.14
N VAL A 70 -10.30 3.32 10.96
CA VAL A 70 -11.18 2.48 10.16
C VAL A 70 -11.50 1.17 10.89
N VAL A 71 -10.53 0.54 11.55
CA VAL A 71 -10.76 -0.65 12.38
C VAL A 71 -11.73 -0.35 13.53
N MET A 72 -11.57 0.80 14.22
CA MET A 72 -12.51 1.23 15.26
C MET A 72 -13.92 1.49 14.70
N PHE A 73 -14.01 2.10 13.52
CA PHE A 73 -15.29 2.34 12.84
C PHE A 73 -16.01 1.03 12.50
N LEU A 74 -15.30 0.04 11.96
CA LEU A 74 -15.86 -1.30 11.68
C LEU A 74 -16.31 -2.01 12.96
N GLY A 75 -15.57 -1.85 14.07
CA GLY A 75 -15.96 -2.40 15.37
C GLY A 75 -17.31 -1.88 15.86
N ILE A 76 -17.56 -0.58 15.70
CA ILE A 76 -18.85 0.03 16.08
C ILE A 76 -19.99 -0.45 15.19
N LEU A 77 -19.76 -0.65 13.89
CA LEU A 77 -20.79 -1.16 12.97
C LEU A 77 -21.28 -2.56 13.32
N VAL A 78 -20.44 -3.39 13.95
CA VAL A 78 -20.81 -4.74 14.41
C VAL A 78 -21.51 -4.72 15.77
N SER A 79 -21.34 -3.64 16.56
CA SER A 79 -22.00 -3.48 17.86
C SER A 79 -23.45 -3.00 17.73
N ASP A 80 -24.28 -3.28 18.74
CA ASP A 80 -25.71 -2.95 18.73
C ASP A 80 -25.99 -1.46 18.46
N LEU A 81 -27.09 -1.18 17.74
CA LEU A 81 -27.55 0.16 17.34
C LEU A 81 -27.79 1.14 18.51
N ASN A 82 -27.79 0.68 19.76
CA ASN A 82 -27.87 1.55 20.94
C ASN A 82 -26.64 2.46 21.13
N SER A 83 -25.60 2.28 20.32
CA SER A 83 -24.39 3.11 20.35
C SER A 83 -24.38 4.21 19.27
N LEU A 84 -25.52 4.74 18.84
CA LEU A 84 -25.57 5.90 17.92
C LEU A 84 -24.70 7.07 18.40
N ILE A 85 -24.65 7.29 19.72
CA ILE A 85 -23.78 8.31 20.33
C ILE A 85 -22.30 7.99 20.11
N SER A 86 -21.85 6.74 20.27
CA SER A 86 -20.43 6.39 20.04
C SER A 86 -20.06 6.51 18.56
N PHE A 87 -21.00 6.19 17.66
CA PHE A 87 -20.83 6.39 16.22
C PHE A 87 -20.62 7.87 15.87
N PHE A 88 -21.49 8.76 16.35
CA PHE A 88 -21.34 10.20 16.09
C PHE A 88 -20.07 10.78 16.75
N MET A 89 -19.71 10.32 17.95
CA MET A 89 -18.48 10.75 18.61
C MET A 89 -17.23 10.33 17.83
N LEU A 90 -17.18 9.09 17.33
CA LEU A 90 -16.07 8.61 16.52
C LEU A 90 -16.01 9.31 15.15
N LEU A 91 -17.15 9.55 14.50
CA LEU A 91 -17.18 10.32 13.25
C LEU A 91 -16.63 11.74 13.46
N MET A 92 -17.05 12.43 14.52
CA MET A 92 -16.54 13.76 14.83
C MET A 92 -15.03 13.75 15.14
N PHE A 93 -14.53 12.71 15.79
CA PHE A 93 -13.11 12.52 16.01
C PHE A 93 -12.33 12.39 14.69
N ILE A 94 -12.78 11.52 13.78
CA ILE A 94 -12.12 11.29 12.48
C ILE A 94 -12.15 12.57 11.62
N PHE A 95 -13.31 13.20 11.46
CA PHE A 95 -13.44 14.43 10.68
C PHE A 95 -12.65 15.60 11.29
N GLY A 96 -12.64 15.70 12.63
CA GLY A 96 -11.88 16.72 13.34
C GLY A 96 -10.37 16.54 13.18
N GLY A 97 -9.88 15.31 13.29
CA GLY A 97 -8.48 14.95 13.04
C GLY A 97 -8.05 15.32 11.62
N PHE A 98 -8.83 14.89 10.64
CA PHE A 98 -8.57 15.20 9.23
C PHE A 98 -8.56 16.71 8.95
N TYR A 99 -9.52 17.46 9.51
CA TYR A 99 -9.57 18.92 9.34
C TYR A 99 -8.34 19.61 9.96
N MET A 100 -7.93 19.18 11.15
CA MET A 100 -6.73 19.70 11.81
C MET A 100 -5.48 19.47 10.95
N GLU A 101 -5.32 18.27 10.42
CA GLU A 101 -4.18 17.89 9.58
C GLU A 101 -4.12 18.67 8.27
N TRP A 102 -5.28 18.92 7.65
CA TRP A 102 -5.37 19.79 6.50
C TRP A 102 -4.97 21.22 6.86
N TRP A 103 -5.46 21.76 7.98
CA TRP A 103 -5.12 23.12 8.38
C TRP A 103 -3.63 23.30 8.67
N TYR A 104 -2.95 22.26 9.20
CA TYR A 104 -1.50 22.25 9.37
C TYR A 104 -0.71 22.09 8.06
N GLY A 105 -1.38 21.94 6.90
CA GLY A 105 -0.73 21.83 5.60
C GLY A 105 0.08 20.55 5.41
N LYS A 106 -0.05 19.56 6.30
CA LYS A 106 0.69 18.28 6.21
C LYS A 106 0.28 17.44 5.00
N LEU A 107 -0.92 17.68 4.48
CA LEU A 107 -1.48 17.02 3.29
C LEU A 107 -1.06 17.69 1.98
N VAL A 108 -0.46 18.89 2.03
CA VAL A 108 -0.05 19.62 0.83
C VAL A 108 1.33 19.14 0.43
N TRP A 109 1.43 18.62 -0.79
CA TRP A 109 2.72 18.33 -1.39
C TRP A 109 3.33 19.65 -1.89
N LEU A 110 4.27 20.20 -1.14
CA LEU A 110 5.18 21.22 -1.66
C LEU A 110 6.29 20.48 -2.41
N ILE A 111 6.30 20.67 -3.74
CA ILE A 111 7.41 20.29 -4.60
C ILE A 111 8.63 21.15 -4.28
#